data_AF-A0A7Y5SFY5-F1
#
_entry.id   AF-A0A7Y5SFY5-F1
#
_cell.length_a   1.000
_cell.length_b   1.000
_cell.length_c   1.000
_cell.angle_alpha   90.00
_cell.angle_beta   90.00
_cell.angle_gamma   90.00
#
_symmetry.space_group_name_H-M   'P 1'
#
loop_
_entity.id
_entity.type
_entity.pdbx_description
1 polymer ?
#
loop_
_entity_poly.entity_id
_entity_poly.type
_entity_poly.pdbx_seq_one_letter_code
_entity_poly.pdbx_strand_id
1 'polypeptide(L)'
;MDAKSTPDLRISNDREYYKGGREQLWHLPAGRPPREWTEAEGWQRLRIWGMGIASRDITGDGYPEYFLTSMADNKLQRLAVVPPAAPDYDDIAFALGAIAQRPYTGGEVRPSTAWHAQFEDVNNDGRADLFIAKGNVSEMPDFALRDPNNLLLGRADGRFEEAGDRAGVASMETS
;
A
#
# COMPACT_ATOMS: atom_id res chain seq x y z
N MET A 1 16.52 0.85 -9.15
CA MET A 1 17.76 0.54 -8.41
C MET A 1 17.99 1.72 -7.51
N ASP A 2 17.76 1.57 -6.21
CA ASP A 2 17.82 2.68 -5.26
C ASP A 2 19.23 3.29 -5.22
N ALA A 3 19.31 4.62 -5.23
CA ALA A 3 20.56 5.39 -5.27
C ALA A 3 21.44 5.27 -4.00
N LYS A 4 21.12 4.36 -3.08
CA LYS A 4 21.91 4.06 -1.88
C LYS A 4 22.58 2.70 -2.05
N SER A 5 23.89 2.62 -1.81
CA SER A 5 24.64 1.36 -1.78
C SER A 5 24.24 0.42 -0.64
N THR A 6 23.41 0.89 0.29
CA THR A 6 22.95 0.15 1.47
C THR A 6 21.42 0.22 1.52
N PRO A 7 20.71 -0.92 1.40
CA PRO A 7 19.26 -0.93 1.47
C PRO A 7 18.76 -0.57 2.89
N ASP A 8 17.61 0.08 2.96
CA ASP A 8 16.83 0.22 4.19
C ASP A 8 15.69 -0.84 4.16
N LEU A 9 15.16 -1.22 5.33
CA LEU A 9 14.04 -2.16 5.45
C LEU A 9 12.79 -1.44 5.93
N ARG A 10 11.73 -1.48 5.14
CA ARG A 10 10.41 -0.96 5.49
C ARG A 10 9.49 -2.09 5.93
N ILE A 11 8.80 -1.92 7.05
CA ILE A 11 7.89 -2.91 7.61
C ILE A 11 6.53 -2.23 7.81
N SER A 12 5.50 -2.78 7.18
CA SER A 12 4.11 -2.43 7.48
C SER A 12 3.55 -3.34 8.55
N ASN A 13 3.01 -2.75 9.61
CA ASN A 13 2.57 -3.51 10.77
C ASN A 13 1.33 -2.91 11.41
N ASP A 14 0.54 -3.79 12.02
CA ASP A 14 -0.77 -3.47 12.55
C ASP A 14 -0.72 -2.66 13.85
N ARG A 15 -1.72 -1.77 14.03
CA ARG A 15 -1.87 -0.93 15.22
C ARG A 15 -2.64 -1.61 16.37
N GLU A 16 -3.43 -2.65 16.09
CA GLU A 16 -4.42 -3.21 17.02
C GLU A 16 -3.78 -4.17 18.03
N TYR A 17 -2.98 -5.13 17.55
CA TYR A 17 -2.45 -6.20 18.40
C TYR A 17 -1.20 -5.82 19.21
N TYR A 18 -0.54 -4.70 18.88
CA TYR A 18 0.65 -4.22 19.59
C TYR A 18 0.44 -2.81 20.15
N LYS A 19 0.64 -2.64 21.47
CA LYS A 19 0.76 -1.30 22.06
C LYS A 19 1.95 -0.57 21.43
N GLY A 20 1.66 0.38 20.54
CA GLY A 20 2.67 1.13 19.79
C GLY A 20 2.94 0.63 18.36
N GLY A 21 2.08 -0.25 17.82
CA GLY A 21 2.09 -0.66 16.42
C GLY A 21 2.07 0.54 15.48
N ARG A 22 3.03 0.55 14.55
CA ARG A 22 3.30 1.62 13.60
C ARG A 22 4.07 1.05 12.42
N GLU A 23 4.03 1.78 11.32
CA GLU A 23 4.98 1.62 10.22
C GLU A 23 6.41 1.87 10.71
N GLN A 24 7.34 1.05 10.26
CA GLN A 24 8.75 1.15 10.65
C GLN A 24 9.64 1.22 9.43
N LEU A 25 10.73 1.96 9.58
CA LEU A 25 11.83 1.99 8.65
C LEU A 25 13.11 1.71 9.41
N TRP A 26 13.95 0.83 8.89
CA TRP A 26 15.15 0.35 9.53
C TRP A 26 16.36 0.58 8.65
N HIS A 27 17.41 1.13 9.25
CA HIS A 27 18.74 1.09 8.67
C HIS A 27 19.31 -0.32 8.73
N LEU A 28 19.90 -0.79 7.63
CA LEU A 28 20.65 -2.05 7.55
C LEU A 28 22.14 -1.82 7.22
N PRO A 29 22.90 -1.14 8.08
CA PRO A 29 24.33 -0.89 7.84
C PRO A 29 25.13 -2.20 7.77
N ALA A 30 25.99 -2.33 6.76
CA ALA A 30 26.87 -3.48 6.62
C ALA A 30 27.75 -3.66 7.88
N GLY A 31 27.75 -4.88 8.44
CA GLY A 31 28.59 -5.24 9.60
C GLY A 31 28.17 -4.60 10.93
N ARG A 32 26.99 -3.98 11.02
CA ARG A 32 26.45 -3.42 12.28
C ARG A 32 25.01 -3.90 12.50
N PRO A 33 24.52 -3.96 13.75
CA PRO A 33 23.12 -4.31 14.02
C PRO A 33 22.13 -3.34 13.33
N PRO A 34 20.97 -3.84 12.85
CA PRO A 34 19.88 -2.98 12.40
C PRO A 34 19.43 -2.01 13.48
N ARG A 35 19.00 -0.81 13.08
CA ARG A 35 18.35 0.16 13.97
C ARG A 35 17.23 0.88 13.25
N GLU A 36 16.22 1.31 13.99
CA GLU A 36 15.15 2.13 13.43
C GLU A 36 15.67 3.51 13.00
N TRP A 37 15.03 4.03 11.95
CA TRP A 37 15.03 5.45 11.64
C TRP A 37 14.24 6.21 12.71
N THR A 38 14.71 7.42 13.02
CA THR A 38 14.11 8.26 14.06
C THR A 38 13.38 9.47 13.48
N GLU A 39 12.48 10.09 14.26
CA GLU A 39 11.83 11.35 13.89
C GLU A 39 12.85 12.47 13.64
N ALA A 40 13.97 12.47 14.37
CA ALA A 40 15.06 13.42 14.17
C ALA A 40 15.80 13.21 12.82
N GLU A 41 15.70 12.01 12.24
CA GLU A 41 16.21 11.69 10.90
C GLU A 41 15.13 11.90 9.81
N GLY A 42 13.98 12.46 10.18
CA GLY A 42 12.88 12.80 9.28
C GLY A 42 11.84 11.71 9.06
N TRP A 43 11.92 10.57 9.76
CA TRP A 43 10.88 9.53 9.69
C TRP A 43 9.58 10.00 10.35
N GLN A 44 8.51 10.03 9.58
CA GLN A 44 7.18 10.38 10.09
C GLN A 44 6.47 9.15 10.66
N ARG A 45 5.88 9.28 11.85
CA ARG A 45 5.09 8.20 12.44
C ARG A 45 3.78 8.00 11.67
N LEU A 46 3.58 6.80 11.13
CA LEU A 46 2.32 6.37 10.53
C LEU A 46 1.73 5.19 11.31
N ARG A 47 0.46 5.30 11.69
CA ARG A 47 -0.30 4.27 12.42
C ARG A 47 -1.52 3.86 11.61
N ILE A 48 -1.44 2.68 11.01
CA ILE A 48 -2.50 2.06 10.22
C ILE A 48 -2.68 0.63 10.70
N TRP A 49 -3.76 -0.03 10.25
CA TRP A 49 -3.87 -1.48 10.39
C TRP A 49 -3.05 -2.16 9.29
N GLY A 50 -1.73 -2.02 9.35
CA GLY A 50 -0.83 -2.52 8.31
C GLY A 50 -0.83 -4.05 8.26
N MET A 51 -1.14 -4.62 7.09
CA MET A 51 -1.19 -6.08 6.87
C MET A 51 -0.29 -6.52 5.72
N GLY A 52 -0.07 -5.65 4.74
CA GLY A 52 0.75 -5.91 3.56
C GLY A 52 1.37 -4.63 3.00
N ILE A 53 2.48 -4.80 2.30
CA ILE A 53 3.23 -3.74 1.63
C ILE A 53 3.64 -4.19 0.23
N ALA A 54 3.50 -3.30 -0.75
CA ALA A 54 4.01 -3.47 -2.10
C ALA A 54 4.84 -2.24 -2.49
N SER A 55 5.84 -2.41 -3.36
CA SER A 55 6.65 -1.30 -3.84
C SER A 55 6.87 -1.36 -5.35
N ARG A 56 6.77 -0.22 -6.03
CA ARG A 56 7.06 -0.06 -7.45
C ARG A 56 7.33 1.42 -7.73
N ASP A 57 8.30 1.72 -8.58
CA ASP A 57 8.45 3.06 -9.16
C ASP A 57 7.33 3.25 -10.19
N ILE A 58 6.28 4.02 -9.82
CA ILE A 58 5.12 4.27 -10.68
C ILE A 58 5.13 5.70 -11.23
N THR A 59 5.97 6.58 -10.68
CA THR A 59 6.15 7.97 -11.13
C THR A 59 7.28 8.10 -12.17
N GLY A 60 8.17 7.12 -12.26
CA GLY A 60 9.32 7.09 -13.15
C GLY A 60 10.48 7.97 -12.67
N ASP A 61 10.49 8.37 -11.40
CA ASP A 61 11.52 9.25 -10.83
C ASP A 61 12.74 8.50 -10.29
N GLY A 62 12.74 7.16 -10.41
CA GLY A 62 13.82 6.28 -9.99
C GLY A 62 13.72 5.82 -8.53
N TYR A 63 12.69 6.25 -7.79
CA TYR A 63 12.40 5.83 -6.43
C TYR A 63 11.07 5.07 -6.36
N PRO A 64 10.96 4.06 -5.48
CA PRO A 64 9.72 3.32 -5.37
C PRO A 64 8.66 4.11 -4.60
N GLU A 65 7.42 4.06 -5.09
CA GLU A 65 6.23 4.28 -4.29
C GLU A 65 5.91 3.03 -3.47
N TYR A 66 5.31 3.22 -2.29
CA TYR A 66 4.92 2.14 -1.39
C TYR A 66 3.41 2.12 -1.20
N PHE A 67 2.76 1.01 -1.56
CA PHE A 67 1.37 0.77 -1.22
C PHE A 67 1.28 0.00 0.09
N LEU A 68 0.54 0.52 1.06
CA LEU A 68 0.33 -0.10 2.37
C LEU A 68 -1.14 -0.46 2.50
N THR A 69 -1.42 -1.74 2.72
CA THR A 69 -2.80 -2.17 2.91
C THR A 69 -3.29 -1.81 4.31
N SER A 70 -4.59 -1.53 4.42
CA SER A 70 -5.21 -1.28 5.71
C SER A 70 -6.67 -1.72 5.79
N MET A 71 -7.23 -1.57 6.99
CA MET A 71 -8.67 -1.49 7.19
C MET A 71 -9.13 -0.06 6.85
N ALA A 72 -10.13 0.05 5.99
CA ALA A 72 -10.56 1.28 5.31
C ALA A 72 -9.49 1.87 4.37
N ASP A 73 -8.92 3.03 4.70
CA ASP A 73 -8.06 3.79 3.80
C ASP A 73 -6.68 3.13 3.65
N ASN A 74 -6.43 2.53 2.49
CA ASN A 74 -5.09 2.14 2.09
C ASN A 74 -4.23 3.38 1.81
N LYS A 75 -2.91 3.21 1.87
CA LYS A 75 -1.94 4.29 1.63
C LYS A 75 -1.13 3.99 0.38
N LEU A 76 -0.87 5.02 -0.42
CA LEU A 76 0.08 4.96 -1.53
C LEU A 76 1.04 6.11 -1.32
N GLN A 77 2.26 5.81 -0.93
CA GLN A 77 3.21 6.79 -0.45
C GLN A 77 4.35 6.97 -1.44
N ARG A 78 4.55 8.20 -1.90
CA ARG A 78 5.73 8.63 -2.65
C ARG A 78 6.66 9.44 -1.77
N LEU A 79 7.93 9.55 -2.11
CA LEU A 79 8.82 10.51 -1.46
C LEU A 79 8.32 11.94 -1.72
N ALA A 80 8.31 12.78 -0.69
CA ALA A 80 7.90 14.18 -0.81
C ALA A 80 8.87 15.01 -1.66
N VAL A 81 10.16 14.65 -1.64
CA VAL A 81 11.23 15.30 -2.41
C VAL A 81 12.16 14.26 -3.01
N VAL A 82 12.54 14.46 -4.27
CA VAL A 82 13.46 13.61 -5.03
C VAL A 82 14.60 14.45 -5.62
N PRO A 83 15.88 14.09 -5.40
CA PRO A 83 16.37 13.00 -4.53
C PRO A 83 16.10 13.28 -3.04
N PRO A 84 15.86 12.25 -2.22
CA PRO A 84 15.47 12.44 -0.82
C PRO A 84 16.66 12.89 0.04
N ALA A 85 16.44 13.92 0.85
CA ALA A 85 17.30 14.26 1.98
C ALA A 85 16.93 13.48 3.26
N ALA A 86 15.67 13.03 3.36
CA ALA A 86 15.09 12.28 4.46
C ALA A 86 13.95 11.38 3.94
N PRO A 87 13.54 10.33 4.70
CA PRO A 87 12.46 9.42 4.30
C PRO A 87 11.09 10.03 4.64
N ASP A 88 10.77 11.16 4.03
CA ASP A 88 9.49 11.84 4.15
C ASP A 88 8.57 11.50 2.98
N TYR A 89 7.32 11.19 3.26
CA TYR A 89 6.40 10.59 2.29
C TYR A 89 5.03 11.26 2.25
N ASP A 90 4.58 11.61 1.05
CA ASP A 90 3.23 12.08 0.78
C ASP A 90 2.29 10.90 0.46
N ASP A 91 1.08 10.89 1.04
CA ASP A 91 0.02 9.95 0.64
C ASP A 91 -0.72 10.48 -0.59
N ILE A 92 -0.64 9.73 -1.69
CA ILE A 92 -1.23 10.05 -2.99
C ILE A 92 -2.35 9.08 -3.39
N ALA A 93 -2.77 8.17 -2.49
CA ALA A 93 -3.76 7.14 -2.81
C ALA A 93 -5.07 7.72 -3.33
N PHE A 94 -5.60 8.77 -2.67
CA PHE A 94 -6.84 9.40 -3.10
C PHE A 94 -6.72 10.07 -4.48
N ALA A 95 -5.63 10.81 -4.70
CA ALA A 95 -5.40 11.54 -5.96
C ALA A 95 -5.30 10.58 -7.15
N LEU A 96 -4.63 9.43 -6.96
CA LEU A 96 -4.45 8.42 -8.00
C LEU A 96 -5.60 7.42 -8.09
N GLY A 97 -6.61 7.48 -7.21
CA GLY A 97 -7.74 6.54 -7.23
C GLY A 97 -7.42 5.16 -6.64
N ALA A 98 -6.37 5.04 -5.83
CA ALA A 98 -5.90 3.80 -5.21
C ALA A 98 -6.37 3.60 -3.75
N ILE A 99 -7.27 4.44 -3.23
CA ILE A 99 -7.67 4.38 -1.81
C ILE A 99 -8.37 3.06 -1.44
N ALA A 100 -9.16 2.49 -2.36
CA ALA A 100 -9.86 1.20 -2.23
C ALA A 100 -10.61 0.97 -0.89
N GLN A 101 -11.12 2.05 -0.28
CA GLN A 101 -11.68 2.05 1.08
C GLN A 101 -13.01 1.31 1.25
N ARG A 102 -13.69 0.96 0.16
CA ARG A 102 -15.00 0.28 0.13
C ARG A 102 -15.10 -0.66 -1.06
N PRO A 103 -16.03 -1.63 -1.06
CA PRO A 103 -16.33 -2.44 -2.23
C PRO A 103 -16.74 -1.58 -3.43
N TYR A 104 -16.00 -1.70 -4.53
CA TYR A 104 -16.26 -0.94 -5.76
C TYR A 104 -17.50 -1.43 -6.52
N THR A 105 -17.98 -2.64 -6.23
CA THR A 105 -19.19 -3.23 -6.84
C THR A 105 -20.49 -2.55 -6.40
N GLY A 106 -20.43 -1.62 -5.43
CA GLY A 106 -21.58 -0.87 -4.93
C GLY A 106 -22.47 -1.64 -3.94
N GLY A 107 -23.46 -0.95 -3.38
CA GLY A 107 -24.45 -1.50 -2.43
C GLY A 107 -23.93 -1.72 -1.00
N GLU A 108 -22.62 -1.87 -0.81
CA GLU A 108 -21.96 -1.94 0.49
C GLU A 108 -21.31 -0.61 0.85
N VAL A 109 -21.60 -0.09 2.04
CA VAL A 109 -21.11 1.22 2.53
C VAL A 109 -20.08 1.08 3.64
N ARG A 110 -19.96 -0.13 4.22
CA ARG A 110 -18.97 -0.42 5.23
C ARG A 110 -17.56 -0.43 4.63
N PRO A 111 -16.54 -0.07 5.42
CA PRO A 111 -15.16 -0.08 4.99
C PRO A 111 -14.69 -1.47 4.59
N SER A 112 -13.77 -1.51 3.62
CA SER A 112 -13.06 -2.70 3.19
C SER A 112 -11.92 -3.07 4.14
N THR A 113 -11.47 -4.33 4.07
CA THR A 113 -10.31 -4.85 4.80
C THR A 113 -9.33 -5.46 3.80
N ALA A 114 -8.16 -4.83 3.63
CA ALA A 114 -7.16 -5.23 2.65
C ALA A 114 -5.94 -5.93 3.31
N TRP A 115 -5.59 -7.12 2.82
CA TRP A 115 -4.58 -7.98 3.43
C TRP A 115 -3.23 -7.93 2.74
N HIS A 116 -3.24 -7.89 1.41
CA HIS A 116 -2.04 -7.94 0.59
C HIS A 116 -2.22 -7.09 -0.66
N ALA A 117 -1.10 -6.61 -1.19
CA ALA A 117 -1.06 -5.87 -2.42
C ALA A 117 0.15 -6.30 -3.26
N GLN A 118 0.03 -6.21 -4.58
CA GLN A 118 1.10 -6.50 -5.51
C GLN A 118 0.99 -5.56 -6.73
N PHE A 119 2.11 -4.97 -7.12
CA PHE A 119 2.22 -4.25 -8.39
C PHE A 119 2.72 -5.19 -9.48
N GLU A 120 2.04 -5.23 -10.62
CA GLU A 120 2.50 -5.91 -11.85
C GLU A 120 1.90 -5.26 -13.10
N ASP A 121 2.49 -5.50 -14.27
CA ASP A 121 1.88 -5.13 -15.56
C ASP A 121 1.02 -6.31 -16.05
N VAL A 122 -0.24 -6.39 -15.61
CA VAL A 122 -1.07 -7.60 -15.82
C VAL A 122 -1.69 -7.65 -17.21
N ASN A 123 -1.75 -6.51 -17.89
CA ASN A 123 -2.31 -6.40 -19.24
C ASN A 123 -1.24 -6.17 -20.32
N ASN A 124 0.04 -6.13 -19.94
CA ASN A 124 1.22 -5.96 -20.78
C ASN A 124 1.19 -4.63 -21.58
N ASP A 125 0.74 -3.55 -20.94
CA ASP A 125 0.68 -2.20 -21.51
C ASP A 125 1.86 -1.29 -21.11
N GLY A 126 2.80 -1.83 -20.33
CA GLY A 126 4.00 -1.17 -19.83
C GLY A 126 3.78 -0.30 -18.59
N ARG A 127 2.57 -0.24 -18.02
CA ARG A 127 2.28 0.49 -16.78
C ARG A 127 2.13 -0.48 -15.61
N ALA A 128 2.34 0.04 -14.41
CA ALA A 128 2.09 -0.74 -13.21
C ALA A 128 0.58 -0.75 -12.91
N ASP A 129 0.02 -1.95 -12.83
CA ASP A 129 -1.29 -2.24 -12.26
C ASP A 129 -1.11 -2.66 -10.80
N LEU A 130 -2.17 -2.50 -9.99
CA LEU A 130 -2.17 -2.80 -8.57
C LEU A 130 -3.29 -3.78 -8.23
N PHE A 131 -2.91 -4.99 -7.81
CA PHE A 131 -3.84 -5.95 -7.21
C PHE A 131 -3.90 -5.75 -5.70
N ILE A 132 -5.11 -5.82 -5.13
CA ILE A 132 -5.34 -5.72 -3.69
C ILE A 132 -6.24 -6.89 -3.25
N ALA A 133 -5.67 -7.80 -2.46
CA ALA A 133 -6.42 -8.88 -1.84
C ALA A 133 -7.21 -8.35 -0.65
N LYS A 134 -8.52 -8.63 -0.63
CA LYS A 134 -9.46 -8.14 0.38
C LYS A 134 -10.38 -9.24 0.88
N GLY A 135 -10.97 -9.01 2.04
CA GLY A 135 -11.92 -9.93 2.65
C GLY A 135 -12.10 -9.69 4.14
N ASN A 136 -13.26 -10.05 4.67
CA ASN A 136 -13.54 -9.97 6.10
C ASN A 136 -13.33 -11.35 6.75
N VAL A 137 -12.11 -11.61 7.21
CA VAL A 137 -11.69 -12.95 7.68
C VAL A 137 -12.18 -13.29 9.09
N SER A 138 -12.74 -12.34 9.84
CA SER A 138 -13.13 -12.56 11.23
C SER A 138 -14.54 -12.06 11.57
N GLU A 139 -15.43 -12.01 10.58
CA GLU A 139 -16.82 -11.55 10.72
C GLU A 139 -16.94 -10.21 11.47
N MET A 140 -16.05 -9.25 11.19
CA MET A 140 -16.09 -7.94 11.82
C MET A 140 -17.34 -7.19 11.33
N PRO A 141 -18.36 -6.95 12.19
CA PRO A 141 -19.68 -6.48 11.72
C PRO A 141 -19.63 -5.06 11.13
N ASP A 142 -18.66 -4.26 11.57
CA ASP A 142 -18.44 -2.88 11.14
C ASP A 142 -17.74 -2.78 9.77
N PHE A 143 -17.25 -3.89 9.21
CA PHE A 143 -16.57 -3.96 7.91
C PHE A 143 -17.43 -4.68 6.86
N ALA A 144 -17.13 -4.45 5.59
CA ALA A 144 -17.81 -5.08 4.47
C ALA A 144 -17.74 -6.61 4.59
N LEU A 145 -18.88 -7.29 4.68
CA LEU A 145 -18.91 -8.76 4.79
C LEU A 145 -18.55 -9.43 3.47
N ARG A 146 -18.93 -8.81 2.35
CA ARG A 146 -18.60 -9.24 1.00
C ARG A 146 -17.69 -8.18 0.39
N ASP A 147 -16.39 -8.43 0.45
CA ASP A 147 -15.38 -7.44 0.09
C ASP A 147 -14.49 -7.97 -1.05
N PRO A 148 -14.81 -7.66 -2.31
CA PRO A 148 -14.13 -8.23 -3.46
C PRO A 148 -12.75 -7.65 -3.66
N ASN A 149 -11.78 -8.46 -4.08
CA ASN A 149 -10.45 -7.97 -4.45
C ASN A 149 -10.54 -6.87 -5.52
N ASN A 150 -9.65 -5.89 -5.41
CA ASN A 150 -9.49 -4.87 -6.45
C ASN A 150 -8.42 -5.32 -7.44
N LEU A 151 -8.64 -5.00 -8.72
CA LEU A 151 -7.56 -4.88 -9.70
C LEU A 151 -7.61 -3.48 -10.29
N LEU A 152 -6.60 -2.69 -9.98
CA LEU A 152 -6.49 -1.31 -10.38
C LEU A 152 -5.53 -1.20 -11.56
N LEU A 153 -6.05 -0.92 -12.76
CA LEU A 153 -5.24 -0.78 -13.97
C LEU A 153 -4.61 0.62 -14.04
N GLY A 154 -3.31 0.67 -14.28
CA GLY A 154 -2.57 1.91 -14.51
C GLY A 154 -3.00 2.59 -15.80
N ARG A 155 -3.28 3.90 -15.74
CA ARG A 155 -3.67 4.74 -16.88
C ARG A 155 -2.52 5.64 -17.32
N ALA A 156 -2.59 6.11 -18.56
CA ALA A 156 -1.56 6.98 -19.15
C ALA A 156 -1.43 8.34 -18.45
N ASP A 157 -2.45 8.76 -17.71
CA ASP A 157 -2.44 9.98 -16.87
C ASP A 157 -1.84 9.73 -15.46
N GLY A 158 -1.35 8.53 -15.19
CA GLY A 158 -0.78 8.12 -13.90
C GLY A 158 -1.80 7.72 -12.84
N ARG A 159 -3.10 7.78 -13.14
CA ARG A 159 -4.17 7.34 -12.23
C ARG A 159 -4.46 5.85 -12.41
N PHE A 160 -5.22 5.30 -11.46
CA PHE A 160 -5.71 3.94 -11.51
C PHE A 160 -7.20 3.89 -11.88
N GLU A 161 -7.59 2.88 -12.64
CA GLU A 161 -8.98 2.54 -12.91
C GLU A 161 -9.30 1.13 -12.42
N GLU A 162 -10.43 0.97 -11.73
CA GLU A 162 -10.90 -0.34 -11.31
C GLU A 162 -11.28 -1.25 -12.49
N ALA A 163 -10.88 -2.51 -12.40
CA ALA A 163 -11.16 -3.54 -13.38
C ALA A 163 -11.36 -4.94 -12.78
N GLY A 164 -11.44 -5.08 -11.45
CA GLY A 164 -11.49 -6.37 -10.79
C GLY A 164 -12.71 -7.23 -11.17
N ASP A 165 -13.85 -6.60 -11.46
CA ASP A 165 -15.06 -7.27 -11.97
C ASP A 165 -14.85 -7.79 -13.39
N ARG A 166 -14.32 -6.95 -14.29
CA ARG A 166 -14.03 -7.29 -15.69
C ARG A 166 -12.90 -8.30 -15.83
N ALA A 167 -11.96 -8.31 -14.89
CA ALA A 167 -10.83 -9.23 -14.86
C ALA A 167 -11.14 -10.56 -14.15
N GLY A 168 -12.32 -10.71 -13.55
CA GLY A 168 -12.73 -11.95 -12.89
C GLY A 168 -12.05 -12.22 -11.55
N VAL A 169 -11.50 -11.19 -10.90
CA VAL A 169 -10.86 -11.30 -9.58
C VAL A 169 -11.73 -10.77 -8.43
N ALA A 170 -12.95 -10.29 -8.74
CA ALA A 170 -13.97 -9.84 -7.79
C ALA A 170 -14.57 -10.98 -6.95
N SER A 171 -13.74 -11.84 -6.36
CA SER A 171 -14.19 -12.91 -5.48
C SER A 171 -14.87 -12.33 -4.25
N MET A 172 -16.09 -12.77 -3.98
CA MET A 172 -16.86 -12.39 -2.79
C MET A 172 -16.72 -13.42 -1.67
N GLU A 173 -15.92 -14.45 -1.89
CA GLU A 173 -15.67 -15.52 -0.92
C GLU A 173 -14.62 -15.06 0.09
N THR A 174 -14.85 -15.37 1.36
CA THR A 174 -13.87 -15.19 2.43
C THR A 174 -12.78 -16.24 2.27
N SER A 175 -11.52 -15.83 2.10
CA SER A 175 -10.35 -16.70 2.18
C SER A 175 -9.93 -16.97 3.61
#